data_AF-A0AAU4SST8-F1
#
_entry.id   AF-A0AAU4SST8-F1
#
_cell.length_a   1.000
_cell.length_b   1.000
_cell.length_c   1.000
_cell.angle_alpha   90.00
_cell.angle_beta   90.00
_cell.angle_gamma   90.00
#
_symmetry.space_group_name_H-M   'P 1'
#
loop_
_entity.id
_entity.type
_entity.pdbx_description
1 polymer ?
#
loop_
_entity_poly.entity_id
_entity_poly.type
_entity_poly.pdbx_seq_one_letter_code
_entity_poly.pdbx_strand_id
1 'polypeptide(L)'
;MSLSSTVSVRQPYYTGTGTRNCILASGSSSTAVTALQDALITCYKEDTGGKDGIYGSKTKRAVWNVQGKYDNLTQDGIYGPATRKMMGWRVYTNGNATTQCTAPGT
;
A
#
# COMPACT_ATOMS: atom_id res chain seq x y z
N MET A 1 -18.54 8.04 -26.25
CA MET A 1 -17.28 8.79 -26.09
C MET A 1 -16.57 8.22 -24.86
N SER A 2 -15.72 7.20 -25.02
CA SER A 2 -15.01 6.61 -23.87
C SER A 2 -13.79 7.45 -23.57
N LEU A 3 -13.91 8.39 -22.63
CA LEU A 3 -12.76 9.04 -22.02
C LEU A 3 -11.96 7.93 -21.32
N SER A 4 -10.93 7.41 -21.99
CA SER A 4 -9.97 6.47 -21.44
C SER A 4 -9.18 7.17 -20.34
N SER A 5 -9.81 7.31 -19.19
CA SER A 5 -9.23 7.85 -17.97
C SER A 5 -8.12 6.89 -17.57
N THR A 6 -6.87 7.36 -17.55
CA THR A 6 -5.73 6.54 -17.09
C THR A 6 -5.84 6.39 -15.57
N VAL A 7 -6.51 5.33 -15.15
CA VAL A 7 -6.63 4.94 -13.73
C VAL A 7 -5.31 4.29 -13.32
N SER A 8 -4.58 4.93 -12.41
CA SER A 8 -3.30 4.45 -11.89
C SER A 8 -3.35 4.31 -10.37
N VAL A 9 -2.60 3.36 -9.80
CA VAL A 9 -2.47 3.19 -8.35
C VAL A 9 -1.03 3.44 -7.91
N ARG A 10 -0.84 4.13 -6.78
CA ARG A 10 0.49 4.43 -6.24
C ARG A 10 0.96 3.31 -5.32
N GLN A 11 1.65 2.33 -5.90
CA GLN A 11 2.18 1.17 -5.16
C GLN A 11 3.67 1.34 -4.79
N PRO A 12 4.12 0.74 -3.68
CA PRO A 12 5.53 0.54 -3.39
C PRO A 12 6.21 -0.25 -4.50
N TYR A 13 7.30 0.29 -5.02
CA TYR A 13 8.18 -0.38 -5.98
C TYR A 13 9.63 -0.19 -5.56
N TYR A 14 10.47 -1.16 -5.90
CA TYR A 14 11.90 -1.11 -5.63
C TYR A 14 12.57 -0.29 -6.72
N THR A 15 13.15 0.84 -6.37
CA THR A 15 13.74 1.78 -7.34
C THR A 15 14.99 1.24 -8.04
N GLY A 16 15.69 0.26 -7.45
CA GLY A 16 16.90 -0.33 -8.03
C GLY A 16 16.66 -1.41 -9.11
N THR A 17 15.46 -1.97 -9.19
CA THR A 17 15.13 -3.10 -10.08
C THR A 17 13.78 -2.93 -10.79
N GLY A 18 13.01 -1.90 -10.43
CA GLY A 18 11.66 -1.65 -10.96
C GLY A 18 10.62 -2.67 -10.50
N THR A 19 10.97 -3.66 -9.67
CA THR A 19 9.99 -4.67 -9.25
C THR A 19 9.02 -4.09 -8.22
N ARG A 20 7.77 -4.53 -8.28
CA ARG A 20 6.76 -4.23 -7.26
C ARG A 20 6.71 -5.30 -6.16
N ASN A 21 7.65 -6.25 -6.17
CA ASN A 21 7.69 -7.37 -5.22
C ASN A 21 8.60 -7.04 -4.03
N CYS A 22 8.36 -5.89 -3.39
CA CYS A 22 9.11 -5.48 -2.23
C CYS A 22 8.58 -6.16 -0.97
N ILE A 23 9.49 -6.59 -0.10
CA ILE A 23 9.17 -6.93 1.29
C ILE A 23 9.49 -5.70 2.15
N LEU A 24 8.52 -5.22 2.93
CA LEU A 24 8.71 -4.15 3.92
C LEU A 24 8.32 -4.70 5.29
N ALA A 25 9.23 -4.56 6.25
CA ALA A 25 9.06 -5.03 7.62
C ALA A 25 9.67 -4.03 8.60
N SER A 26 9.52 -4.28 9.90
CA SER A 26 10.08 -3.42 10.96
C SER A 26 11.55 -3.06 10.71
N GLY A 27 11.84 -1.77 10.78
CA GLY A 27 13.17 -1.22 10.49
C GLY A 27 13.41 -0.83 9.02
N SER A 28 12.49 -1.15 8.11
CA SER A 28 12.54 -0.64 6.73
C SER A 28 12.25 0.86 6.73
N SER A 29 13.08 1.64 6.03
CA SER A 29 12.84 3.06 5.78
C SER A 29 13.00 3.37 4.29
N SER A 30 11.94 3.85 3.64
CA SER A 30 11.95 4.17 2.21
C SER A 30 10.69 4.89 1.76
N THR A 31 10.74 5.47 0.56
CA THR A 31 9.56 6.01 -0.14
C THR A 31 8.49 4.95 -0.43
N ALA A 32 8.87 3.67 -0.46
CA ALA A 32 7.97 2.52 -0.54
C ALA A 32 7.14 2.38 0.75
N VAL A 33 7.76 2.56 1.93
CA VAL A 33 7.03 2.59 3.21
C VAL A 33 6.10 3.79 3.28
N THR A 34 6.54 4.96 2.81
CA THR A 34 5.72 6.17 2.71
C THR A 34 4.46 5.92 1.85
N ALA A 35 4.58 5.18 0.75
CA ALA A 35 3.45 4.82 -0.10
C ALA A 35 2.50 3.82 0.58
N LEU A 36 3.05 2.84 1.31
CA LEU A 36 2.27 1.90 2.11
C LEU A 36 1.47 2.62 3.20
N GLN A 37 2.11 3.50 3.97
CA GLN A 37 1.46 4.28 5.02
C GLN A 37 0.31 5.15 4.48
N ASP A 38 0.50 5.78 3.31
CA ASP A 38 -0.56 6.56 2.65
C ASP A 38 -1.81 5.72 2.37
N ALA A 39 -1.62 4.50 1.86
CA ALA A 39 -2.71 3.59 1.57
C ALA A 39 -3.39 3.08 2.86
N LEU A 40 -2.60 2.75 3.90
CA LEU A 40 -3.13 2.33 5.21
C LEU A 40 -4.01 3.41 5.84
N ILE A 41 -3.53 4.66 5.87
CA ILE A 41 -4.28 5.80 6.43
C ILE A 41 -5.50 6.12 5.57
N THR A 42 -5.34 6.21 4.24
CA THR A 42 -6.41 6.69 3.36
C THR A 42 -7.51 5.65 3.16
N CYS A 43 -7.11 4.41 2.84
CA CYS A 43 -8.01 3.34 2.42
C CYS A 43 -8.53 2.49 3.58
N TYR A 44 -7.75 2.33 4.64
CA TYR A 44 -8.10 1.47 5.77
C TYR A 44 -8.36 2.23 7.06
N LYS A 45 -8.10 3.55 7.08
CA LYS A 45 -8.21 4.40 8.28
C LYS A 45 -7.36 3.91 9.45
N GLU A 46 -6.24 3.28 9.15
CA GLU A 46 -5.29 2.78 10.15
C GLU A 46 -4.32 3.89 10.58
N ASP A 47 -3.94 3.92 11.86
CA ASP A 47 -2.90 4.81 12.37
C ASP A 47 -1.52 4.16 12.22
N THR A 48 -0.72 4.67 11.27
CA THR A 48 0.67 4.24 11.08
C THR A 48 1.69 5.03 11.88
N GLY A 49 1.26 6.04 12.65
CA GLY A 49 2.12 7.03 13.29
C GLY A 49 2.49 8.21 12.41
N GLY A 50 1.86 8.31 11.23
CA GLY A 50 2.19 9.29 10.19
C GLY A 50 2.72 8.62 8.93
N LYS A 51 3.14 9.46 7.98
CA LYS A 51 3.66 9.06 6.66
C LYS A 51 5.15 9.41 6.56
N ASP A 52 5.90 9.04 7.59
CA ASP A 52 7.33 9.33 7.76
C ASP A 52 8.25 8.44 6.91
N GLY A 53 7.70 7.40 6.29
CA GLY A 53 8.47 6.41 5.53
C GLY A 53 9.24 5.42 6.40
N ILE A 54 8.92 5.31 7.69
CA ILE A 54 9.56 4.39 8.63
C ILE A 54 8.57 3.29 9.01
N TYR A 55 8.98 2.03 8.82
CA TYR A 55 8.15 0.89 9.18
C TYR A 55 8.28 0.63 10.69
N GLY A 56 7.61 1.47 11.48
CA GLY A 56 7.54 1.36 12.93
C GLY A 56 6.51 0.33 13.43
N SER A 57 6.37 0.22 14.74
CA SER A 57 5.40 -0.67 15.38
C SER A 57 3.94 -0.37 14.99
N LYS A 58 3.59 0.92 14.85
CA LYS A 58 2.27 1.34 14.36
C LYS A 58 2.02 0.92 12.91
N THR A 59 3.00 1.11 12.03
CA THR A 59 2.90 0.64 10.63
C THR A 59 2.76 -0.88 10.56
N LYS A 60 3.54 -1.62 11.37
CA LYS A 60 3.39 -3.09 11.49
C LYS A 60 1.99 -3.50 11.92
N ARG A 61 1.44 -2.85 12.95
CA ARG A 61 0.09 -3.14 13.46
C ARG A 61 -0.99 -2.83 12.42
N ALA A 62 -0.85 -1.72 11.70
CA ALA A 62 -1.75 -1.36 10.61
C ALA A 62 -1.74 -2.42 9.49
N VAL A 63 -0.55 -2.90 9.08
CA VAL A 63 -0.44 -3.99 8.10
C VAL A 63 -1.05 -5.29 8.62
N TRP A 64 -0.78 -5.63 9.88
CA TRP A 64 -1.37 -6.80 10.54
C TRP A 64 -2.91 -6.73 10.56
N ASN A 65 -3.50 -5.57 10.87
CA ASN A 65 -4.94 -5.36 10.83
C ASN A 65 -5.50 -5.55 9.42
N VAL A 66 -4.85 -4.96 8.40
CA VAL A 66 -5.27 -5.09 7.00
C VAL A 66 -5.17 -6.53 6.52
N GLN A 67 -4.11 -7.25 6.86
CA GLN A 67 -3.97 -8.66 6.49
C GLN A 67 -5.10 -9.51 7.08
N GLY A 68 -5.50 -9.23 8.32
CA GLY A 68 -6.63 -9.93 8.96
C GLY A 68 -7.99 -9.67 8.31
N LYS A 69 -8.09 -8.72 7.36
CA LYS A 69 -9.31 -8.51 6.57
C LYS A 69 -9.42 -9.44 5.36
N TYR A 70 -8.41 -10.26 5.08
CA TYR A 70 -8.35 -11.12 3.91
C TYR A 70 -8.00 -12.56 4.29
N ASP A 71 -8.82 -13.53 3.87
CA ASP A 71 -8.61 -14.95 4.17
C ASP A 71 -7.35 -15.55 3.53
N ASN A 72 -6.85 -14.93 2.45
CA ASN A 72 -5.70 -15.40 1.68
C ASN A 72 -4.37 -14.73 2.07
N LEU A 73 -4.33 -14.01 3.20
CA LEU A 73 -3.12 -13.36 3.69
C LEU A 73 -2.71 -13.91 5.05
N THR A 74 -1.41 -14.13 5.20
CA THR A 74 -0.82 -14.37 6.52
C THR A 74 -0.84 -13.06 7.31
N GLN A 75 -1.39 -13.11 8.52
CA GLN A 75 -1.46 -11.96 9.43
C GLN A 75 -0.16 -11.81 10.23
N ASP A 76 0.93 -11.44 9.56
CA ASP A 76 2.29 -11.37 10.11
C ASP A 76 2.79 -9.94 10.38
N GLY A 77 2.08 -8.93 9.88
CA GLY A 77 2.51 -7.54 9.92
C GLY A 77 3.73 -7.27 9.04
N ILE A 78 3.94 -8.09 8.01
CA ILE A 78 4.98 -7.92 6.99
C ILE A 78 4.30 -7.60 5.67
N TYR A 79 4.68 -6.48 5.07
CA TYR A 79 4.19 -6.15 3.74
C TYR A 79 4.98 -6.93 2.69
N GLY A 80 4.30 -7.68 1.83
CA GLY A 80 4.92 -8.37 0.70
C GLY A 80 4.03 -8.39 -0.54
N PRO A 81 4.43 -9.13 -1.60
CA PRO A 81 3.68 -9.21 -2.86
C PRO A 81 2.22 -9.67 -2.70
N ALA A 82 1.95 -10.57 -1.75
CA ALA A 82 0.60 -11.02 -1.45
C ALA A 82 -0.24 -9.88 -0.87
N THR A 83 0.24 -9.25 0.21
CA THR A 83 -0.39 -8.06 0.82
C THR A 83 -0.59 -6.97 -0.22
N ARG A 84 0.40 -6.72 -1.09
CA ARG A 84 0.32 -5.73 -2.16
C ARG A 84 -0.85 -5.95 -3.12
N LYS A 85 -1.07 -7.21 -3.54
CA LYS A 85 -2.11 -7.56 -4.51
C LYS A 85 -3.50 -7.49 -3.91
N MET A 86 -3.64 -7.82 -2.63
CA MET A 86 -4.94 -7.83 -1.96
C MET A 86 -5.34 -6.46 -1.42
N MET A 87 -4.35 -5.67 -0.99
CA MET A 87 -4.60 -4.36 -0.41
C MET A 87 -5.05 -3.34 -1.46
N GLY A 88 -6.00 -2.49 -1.07
CA GLY A 88 -6.46 -1.33 -1.81
C GLY A 88 -5.45 -0.19 -1.75
N TRP A 89 -5.19 0.39 -2.91
CA TRP A 89 -4.29 1.52 -3.11
C TRP A 89 -5.07 2.73 -3.56
N ARG A 90 -4.59 3.91 -3.18
CA ARG A 90 -5.18 5.17 -3.62
C ARG A 90 -5.11 5.28 -5.15
N VAL A 91 -6.27 5.56 -5.73
CA VAL A 91 -6.46 5.68 -7.18
C VAL A 91 -6.16 7.11 -7.63
N TYR A 92 -5.46 7.22 -8.75
CA TYR A 92 -5.16 8.45 -9.46
C TYR A 92 -5.81 8.42 -10.82
N THR A 93 -6.58 9.45 -11.14
CA THR A 93 -7.27 9.59 -12.43
C THR A 93 -6.71 10.81 -13.15
N ASN A 94 -6.14 10.63 -14.34
CA ASN A 94 -5.49 11.71 -15.10
C ASN A 94 -4.45 12.48 -14.25
N GLY A 95 -3.70 11.77 -13.39
CA GLY A 95 -2.73 12.36 -12.46
C GLY A 95 -3.31 12.96 -11.17
N ASN A 96 -4.63 13.07 -11.04
CA ASN A 96 -5.28 13.61 -9.85
C ASN A 96 -5.58 12.52 -8.82
N ALA A 97 -5.14 12.73 -7.58
CA ALA A 97 -5.40 11.82 -6.48
C ALA A 97 -6.89 11.80 -6.13
N THR A 98 -7.54 10.66 -6.25
CA THR A 98 -8.93 10.47 -5.85
C THR A 98 -8.99 9.99 -4.40
N THR A 99 -10.19 9.97 -3.82
CA THR A 99 -10.49 9.33 -2.53
C THR A 99 -10.78 7.84 -2.66
N GLN A 100 -10.78 7.31 -3.90
CA GLN A 100 -11.06 5.90 -4.14
C GLN A 100 -9.83 5.03 -3.88
N CYS A 101 -10.11 3.84 -3.39
CA CYS A 101 -9.11 2.82 -3.12
C CYS A 101 -9.48 1.56 -3.88
N THR A 102 -8.54 1.05 -4.67
CA THR A 102 -8.76 -0.18 -5.45
C THR A 102 -7.56 -1.10 -5.32
N ALA A 103 -7.81 -2.42 -5.30
CA ALA A 103 -6.74 -3.39 -5.40
C ALA A 103 -6.10 -3.29 -6.81
N PRO A 104 -4.78 -3.46 -6.94
CA PRO A 104 -4.13 -3.45 -8.24
C PRO A 104 -4.56 -4.72 -8.96
N GLY A 105 -5.37 -4.55 -10.01
CA GLY A 105 -5.85 -5.54 -10.98
C GLY A 105 -5.66 -7.01 -10.61
N THR A 106 -6.79 -7.70 -10.42
CA THR A 106 -6.97 -9.01 -11.05
C THR A 106 -6.72 -8.91 -12.55
#